data_AF-A0A369UP61-F1
#
_entry.id   AF-A0A369UP61-F1
#
_cell.length_a   1.000
_cell.length_b   1.000
_cell.length_c   1.000
_cell.angle_alpha   90.00
_cell.angle_beta   90.00
_cell.angle_gamma   90.00
#
_symmetry.space_group_name_H-M   'P 1'
#
loop_
_entity.id
_entity.type
_entity.pdbx_description
1 polymer ?
#
loop_
_entity_poly.entity_id
_entity_poly.type
_entity_poly.pdbx_seq_one_letter_code
_entity_poly.pdbx_strand_id
1 'polypeptide(L)' 'MVEKSSIKHTPSPGAIAEAKRTPGGWVYEVRGNYGPNDYVPPHAVVGAWKVGDAGEIVGDFIPNPNFKEPNIEVD' A
#
# COMPACT_ATOMS: atom_id res chain seq x y z
N MET A 1 6.77 -27.32 10.18
CA MET A 1 6.61 -25.91 10.64
C MET A 1 7.12 -25.03 9.51
N VAL A 2 6.23 -24.51 8.66
CA VAL A 2 6.65 -23.55 7.63
C VAL A 2 6.62 -22.17 8.27
N GLU A 3 7.80 -21.60 8.50
CA GLU A 3 7.93 -20.19 8.81
C GLU A 3 7.22 -19.42 7.71
N LYS A 4 6.09 -18.79 8.04
CA LYS A 4 5.48 -17.76 7.20
C LYS A 4 6.54 -16.69 7.07
N SER A 5 7.27 -16.71 5.96
CA SER A 5 8.30 -15.73 5.63
C SER A 5 7.82 -14.35 6.01
N SER A 6 8.50 -13.72 6.96
CA SER A 6 8.38 -12.31 7.26
C SER A 6 8.90 -11.53 6.05
N ILE A 7 8.13 -11.50 4.96
CA ILE A 7 8.41 -10.66 3.82
C ILE A 7 8.20 -9.23 4.35
N LYS A 8 9.30 -8.54 4.66
CA LYS A 8 9.24 -7.10 4.92
C LYS A 8 8.69 -6.44 3.66
N HIS A 9 7.44 -5.97 3.73
CA HIS A 9 6.76 -5.30 2.62
C HIS A 9 7.39 -3.91 2.45
N THR A 10 8.48 -3.90 1.68
CA THR A 10 9.31 -2.72 1.45
C THR A 10 8.56 -1.76 0.54
N PRO A 11 8.46 -0.46 0.88
CA PRO A 11 7.79 0.52 0.04
C PRO A 11 8.51 0.67 -1.31
N SER A 12 7.72 0.80 -2.37
CA SER A 12 8.24 1.07 -3.72
C SER A 12 8.83 2.49 -3.80
N PRO A 13 9.68 2.80 -4.80
CA PRO A 13 10.17 4.16 -5.04
C PRO A 13 9.03 5.18 -5.22
N GLY A 14 7.92 4.76 -5.84
CA GLY A 14 6.72 5.59 -5.97
C GLY A 14 6.07 5.88 -4.62
N ALA A 15 5.96 4.89 -3.73
CA ALA A 15 5.44 5.09 -2.38
C ALA A 15 6.32 6.04 -1.56
N ILE A 16 7.65 5.95 -1.69
CA ILE A 16 8.60 6.87 -1.05
C ILE A 16 8.43 8.30 -1.60
N ALA A 17 8.26 8.45 -2.92
CA ALA A 17 8.02 9.75 -3.54
C ALA A 17 6.68 10.36 -3.11
N GLU A 18 5.65 9.54 -2.91
CA GLU A 18 4.34 10.01 -2.41
C GLU A 18 4.40 10.41 -0.93
N ALA A 19 5.16 9.68 -0.11
CA ALA A 19 5.38 10.02 1.29
C ALA A 19 5.98 11.44 1.44
N LYS A 20 6.93 11.79 0.55
CA LYS A 20 7.53 13.13 0.50
C LYS A 20 6.51 14.24 0.22
N ARG A 21 5.40 13.93 -0.45
CA ARG A 21 4.31 14.86 -0.78
C ARG A 21 3.22 14.91 0.29
N THR A 22 3.19 13.92 1.18
CA THR A 22 2.13 13.72 2.18
C THR A 22 2.71 13.61 3.61
N PRO A 23 3.46 14.61 4.11
CA PRO A 23 4.02 14.58 5.46
C PRO A 23 2.93 14.48 6.54
N GLY A 24 3.18 13.66 7.57
CA GLY A 24 2.25 13.37 8.66
C GLY A 24 1.06 12.50 8.27
N GLY A 25 0.91 12.14 7.00
CA GLY A 25 -0.22 11.38 6.46
C GLY A 25 0.00 9.87 6.40
N TRP A 26 -0.47 9.29 5.29
CA TRP A 26 -0.43 7.87 4.97
C TRP A 26 -0.19 7.70 3.47
N VAL A 27 0.56 6.68 3.08
CA VAL A 27 0.67 6.23 1.68
C VAL A 27 0.00 4.86 1.56
N TYR A 28 -0.88 4.72 0.59
CA TYR A 28 -1.65 3.49 0.36
C TYR A 28 -1.08 2.72 -0.83
N GLU A 29 -0.93 1.41 -0.68
CA GLU A 29 -0.69 0.53 -1.81
C GLU A 29 -2.04 0.07 -2.36
N VAL A 30 -2.26 0.31 -3.66
CA VAL A 30 -3.49 -0.05 -4.36
C VAL A 30 -3.15 -1.00 -5.50
N ARG A 31 -3.92 -2.08 -5.65
CA ARG A 31 -3.82 -2.98 -6.81
C ARG A 31 -5.02 -2.80 -7.72
N GLY A 32 -4.74 -2.59 -9.01
CA GLY A 32 -5.72 -2.33 -10.06
C GLY A 32 -5.29 -1.16 -10.92
N ASN A 33 -6.16 -0.75 -11.85
CA ASN A 33 -5.91 0.40 -12.71
C ASN A 33 -6.89 1.52 -12.34
N TYR A 34 -6.42 2.44 -11.51
CA TYR A 34 -7.19 3.60 -11.05
C TYR A 34 -6.42 4.87 -11.39
N GLY A 35 -7.09 5.81 -12.02
CA GLY A 35 -6.59 7.15 -12.26
C GLY A 35 -6.61 8.01 -11.00
N PRO A 36 -6.01 9.22 -11.06
CA PRO A 36 -5.85 10.11 -9.91
C PRO A 36 -7.17 10.64 -9.33
N ASN A 37 -8.27 10.60 -10.11
CA ASN A 37 -9.59 11.04 -9.70
C ASN A 37 -10.61 9.90 -9.61
N ASP A 38 -10.16 8.65 -9.81
CA ASP A 38 -11.06 7.51 -9.76
C ASP A 38 -11.37 7.12 -8.32
N TYR A 39 -12.58 6.60 -8.12
CA TYR A 39 -12.93 5.96 -6.87
C TYR A 39 -12.15 4.65 -6.73
N VAL A 40 -11.32 4.56 -5.69
CA VAL A 40 -10.63 3.33 -5.31
C VAL A 40 -11.50 2.56 -4.32
N PRO A 41 -12.01 1.37 -4.67
CA PRO A 41 -12.82 0.59 -3.75
C PRO A 41 -11.96 0.03 -2.60
N PRO A 42 -12.53 -0.14 -1.38
CA PRO A 42 -11.77 -0.60 -0.22
C PRO A 42 -11.08 -1.96 -0.41
N HIS A 43 -11.63 -2.84 -1.25
CA HIS A 43 -11.04 -4.16 -1.51
C HIS A 43 -9.84 -4.13 -2.46
N ALA A 44 -9.58 -3.00 -3.13
CA ALA A 44 -8.41 -2.81 -3.99
C ALA A 44 -7.20 -2.24 -3.24
N VAL A 45 -7.40 -1.70 -2.03
CA VAL A 45 -6.32 -1.21 -1.18
C VAL A 45 -5.66 -2.39 -0.50
N VAL A 46 -4.38 -2.64 -0.79
CA VAL A 46 -3.59 -3.73 -0.19
C VAL A 46 -3.28 -3.42 1.27
N GLY A 47 -2.99 -2.16 1.57
CA GLY A 47 -2.60 -1.69 2.90
C GLY A 47 -1.99 -0.30 2.84
N ALA A 48 -1.36 0.12 3.93
CA ALA A 48 -0.79 1.45 4.04
C ALA A 48 0.49 1.51 4.87
N TRP A 49 1.29 2.53 4.61
CA TRP A 49 2.40 2.95 5.46
C TRP A 49 2.09 4.29 6.13
N LYS A 50 2.49 4.42 7.40
CA LYS A 50 2.45 5.70 8.11
C LYS A 50 3.58 6.60 7.63
N VAL A 51 3.26 7.87 7.37
CA VAL A 51 4.24 8.90 7.00
C VAL A 51 4.49 9.82 8.20
N GLY A 52 5.77 10.07 8.48
CA GLY A 52 6.24 11.02 9.49
C GLY A 52 6.18 12.46 8.99
N ASP A 53 6.40 13.42 9.89
CA ASP A 53 6.28 14.85 9.61
C ASP A 53 7.30 15.37 8.58
N ALA A 54 8.41 14.66 8.35
CA ALA A 54 9.40 15.01 7.32
C ALA A 54 9.19 14.25 5.99
N GLY A 55 8.04 13.58 5.85
CA GLY A 55 7.66 12.88 4.62
C GLY A 55 8.42 11.57 4.41
N GLU A 56 8.91 10.95 5.49
CA GLU A 56 9.47 9.60 5.46
C GLU A 56 8.43 8.57 5.93
N ILE A 57 8.57 7.33 5.45
CA ILE A 57 7.79 6.21 5.98
C ILE A 57 8.42 5.79 7.31
N VAL A 58 7.63 5.83 8.40
CA VAL A 58 8.13 5.65 9.78
C VAL A 58 7.66 4.36 10.47
N GLY A 59 6.87 3.53 9.79
CA GLY A 59 6.32 2.31 10.37
C GLY A 59 6.24 1.15 9.39
N ASP A 60 5.91 -0.02 9.93
CA ASP A 60 5.65 -1.22 9.14
C ASP A 60 4.42 -1.04 8.24
N PHE A 61 4.35 -1.86 7.20
CA PHE A 61 3.18 -1.95 6.36
C PHE A 61 2.00 -2.52 7.14
N ILE A 62 0.87 -1.82 7.11
CA ILE A 62 -0.38 -2.25 7.73
C ILE A 62 -1.27 -2.84 6.65
N PRO A 63 -1.43 -4.17 6.58
CA PRO A 63 -2.28 -4.80 5.57
C PRO A 63 -3.76 -4.48 5.83
N ASN A 64 -4.50 -4.24 4.75
CA ASN A 64 -5.94 -4.04 4.81
C ASN A 64 -6.65 -5.41 4.84
N PRO A 65 -7.38 -5.76 5.91
CA PRO A 65 -8.09 -7.04 6.00
C PRO A 65 -9.22 -7.19 4.97
N ASN A 66 -9.66 -6.10 4.34
CA ASN A 66 -10.66 -6.12 3.29
C ASN A 66 -10.06 -6.29 1.89
N PHE A 67 -8.73 -6.31 1.76
CA PHE A 67 -8.08 -6.53 0.48
C PHE A 67 -8.52 -7.87 -0.11
N LYS A 68 -8.97 -7.84 -1.35
CA LYS A 68 -9.29 -9.04 -2.12
C LYS A 68 -8.45 -8.99 -3.37
N GLU A 69 -7.55 -9.97 -3.52
CA GLU A 69 -6.78 -10.08 -4.75
C GLU A 69 -7.76 -10.14 -5.94
N PRO A 70 -7.53 -9.33 -6.99
CA PRO A 70 -8.33 -9.47 -8.19
C PRO A 70 -8.16 -10.90 -8.69
N ASN A 71 -9.27 -11.63 -8.83
CA ASN A 71 -9.26 -12.93 -9.45
C ASN A 71 -8.92 -12.71 -10.93
N ILE A 72 -7.63 -12.78 -11.27
CA ILE A 72 -7.19 -12.78 -12.65
C ILE A 72 -7.48 -14.20 -13.15
N GLU A 73 -8.66 -14.41 -13.72
CA GLU A 73 -8.88 -15.59 -14.55
C GLU A 73 -7.89 -15.46 -15.72
N VAL A 74 -6.88 -16.31 -15.70
CA VAL A 74 -5.98 -16.50 -16.84
C VAL A 74 -6.78 -17.31 -17.88
N ASP A 75 -7.11 -16.68 -19.00
CA ASP A 75 -7.60 -17.37 -20.21
C ASP A 75 -6.42 -18.07 -20.91
#